data_AF-A0A127F8P9-F1
#
_entry.id   AF-A0A127F8P9-F1
#
_cell.length_a   1.000
_cell.length_b   1.000
_cell.length_c   1.000
_cell.angle_alpha   90.00
_cell.angle_beta   90.00
_cell.angle_gamma   90.00
#
_symmetry.space_group_name_H-M   'P 1'
#
loop_
_entity.id
_entity.type
_entity.pdbx_description
1 polymer ?
#
loop_
_entity_poly.entity_id
_entity_poly.type
_entity_poly.pdbx_seq_one_letter_code
_entity_poly.pdbx_strand_id
1 'polypeptide(L)'
;MKSVEHSEYLPDTEAGHSLFRERLIAKIQQHRDFKALPHEIQSSFFERLAELTLFGTNNCSVETHSSRIRKLEKLADSYRRVANSIALLSEIDELLLDDAFQHSMPLQQQKKLMRQLAAQVDELIGGMRQTSTSTSERILLRLQGASLLKQLGKLGVACKINNDFQKITQTDAVLSEETEQAQRFLPDLSQSMALAMLCTMLVLFNSGQVVEWSYCRRLLLEGEKALRQAAD
;
A
#
# COMPACT_ATOMS: atom_id res chain seq x y z
N MET A 1 -6.81 -26.78 29.78
CA MET A 1 -7.74 -25.84 29.12
C MET A 1 -6.92 -25.07 28.09
N LYS A 2 -7.17 -25.29 26.79
CA LYS A 2 -6.49 -24.54 25.73
C LYS A 2 -7.17 -23.17 25.67
N SER A 3 -6.44 -22.12 26.03
CA SER A 3 -6.89 -20.74 25.88
C SER A 3 -7.10 -20.45 24.40
N VAL A 4 -8.35 -20.17 24.04
CA VAL A 4 -8.78 -19.76 22.71
C VAL A 4 -8.09 -18.42 22.42
N GLU A 5 -7.11 -18.41 21.53
CA GLU A 5 -6.55 -17.17 20.98
C GLU A 5 -7.66 -16.47 20.20
N HIS A 6 -8.31 -15.49 20.83
CA HIS A 6 -9.32 -14.66 20.19
C HIS A 6 -8.58 -13.77 19.19
N SER A 7 -8.67 -14.11 17.90
CA SER A 7 -8.35 -13.22 16.79
C SER A 7 -9.33 -12.04 16.80
N GLU A 8 -9.11 -11.09 17.70
CA GLU A 8 -9.78 -9.79 17.66
C GLU A 8 -9.05 -8.92 16.64
N TYR A 9 -9.59 -8.91 15.42
CA TYR A 9 -9.30 -7.85 14.46
C TYR A 9 -9.56 -6.50 15.14
N LEU A 10 -8.50 -5.69 15.29
CA LEU A 10 -8.61 -4.40 15.96
C LEU A 10 -9.07 -3.34 14.96
N PRO A 11 -10.08 -2.52 15.31
CA PRO A 11 -10.55 -1.46 14.43
C PRO A 11 -9.48 -0.37 14.31
N ASP A 12 -9.36 0.23 13.11
CA ASP A 12 -8.49 1.38 12.79
C ASP A 12 -9.01 2.66 13.48
N THR A 13 -8.89 2.69 14.81
CA THR A 13 -9.29 3.77 15.72
C THR A 13 -8.13 4.08 16.67
N GLU A 14 -8.10 5.25 17.30
CA GLU A 14 -7.03 5.63 18.24
C GLU A 14 -6.85 4.63 19.40
N ALA A 15 -7.96 4.12 19.94
CA ALA A 15 -7.94 3.07 20.96
C ALA A 15 -7.40 1.73 20.41
N GLY A 16 -7.82 1.36 19.20
CA GLY A 16 -7.32 0.16 18.51
C GLY A 16 -5.83 0.26 18.17
N HIS A 17 -5.35 1.45 17.81
CA HIS A 17 -3.95 1.76 17.53
C HIS A 17 -3.07 1.59 18.77
N SER A 18 -3.52 2.17 19.88
CA SER A 18 -2.82 2.06 21.16
C SER A 18 -2.71 0.60 21.60
N LEU A 19 -3.83 -0.14 21.54
CA LEU A 19 -3.87 -1.56 21.91
C LEU A 19 -3.05 -2.44 20.96
N PHE A 20 -3.07 -2.16 19.67
CA PHE A 20 -2.25 -2.87 18.68
C PHE A 20 -0.76 -2.68 18.95
N ARG A 21 -0.33 -1.43 19.22
CA ARG A 21 1.06 -1.13 19.56
C ARG A 21 1.51 -1.89 20.80
N GLU A 22 0.69 -1.89 21.86
CA GLU A 22 0.97 -2.64 23.09
C GLU A 22 1.09 -4.15 22.83
N ARG A 23 0.14 -4.74 22.09
CA ARG A 23 0.17 -6.15 21.72
C ARG A 23 1.40 -6.49 20.89
N LEU A 24 1.79 -5.62 19.95
CA LEU A 24 2.97 -5.81 19.11
C LEU A 24 4.26 -5.78 19.92
N ILE A 25 4.40 -4.83 20.85
CA ILE A 25 5.54 -4.75 21.78
C ILE A 25 5.60 -6.00 22.67
N ALA A 26 4.48 -6.40 23.27
CA ALA A 26 4.40 -7.59 24.10
C ALA A 26 4.82 -8.85 23.31
N LYS A 27 4.39 -8.95 22.05
CA LYS A 27 4.75 -10.07 21.17
C LYS A 27 6.24 -10.10 20.84
N ILE A 28 6.86 -8.93 20.60
CA ILE A 28 8.32 -8.82 20.43
C ILE A 28 9.05 -9.28 21.70
N GLN A 29 8.64 -8.81 22.87
CA GLN A 29 9.25 -9.19 24.16
C GLN A 29 9.14 -10.69 24.45
N GLN A 30 8.05 -11.33 24.01
CA GLN A 30 7.83 -12.76 24.19
C GLN A 30 8.62 -13.63 23.20
N HIS A 31 9.07 -13.06 22.08
CA HIS A 31 9.74 -13.78 20.99
C HIS A 31 11.07 -14.40 21.45
N ARG A 32 11.32 -15.66 21.06
CA ARG A 32 12.53 -16.42 21.45
C ARG A 32 13.81 -15.68 21.09
N ASP A 33 13.92 -15.21 19.84
CA ASP A 33 15.12 -14.53 19.36
C ASP A 33 15.37 -13.19 20.08
N PHE A 34 14.32 -12.52 20.57
CA PHE A 34 14.47 -11.29 21.36
C PHE A 34 15.03 -11.61 22.73
N LYS A 35 14.49 -12.64 23.40
CA LYS A 35 14.98 -13.12 24.70
C LYS A 35 16.43 -13.63 24.65
N ALA A 36 16.90 -14.04 23.49
CA ALA A 36 18.28 -14.47 23.25
C ALA A 36 19.26 -13.29 23.08
N LEU A 37 18.78 -12.05 22.93
CA LEU A 37 19.65 -10.87 22.82
C LEU A 37 20.36 -10.57 24.16
N PRO A 38 21.55 -9.96 24.14
CA PRO A 38 22.20 -9.45 25.34
C PRO A 38 21.30 -8.48 26.12
N HIS A 39 21.38 -8.50 27.45
CA HIS A 39 20.53 -7.68 28.32
C HIS A 39 20.67 -6.16 28.04
N GLU A 40 21.88 -5.71 27.73
CA GLU A 40 22.18 -4.31 27.35
C GLU A 40 21.46 -3.88 26.07
N ILE A 41 21.26 -4.81 25.12
CA ILE A 41 20.51 -4.56 23.89
C ILE A 41 19.01 -4.60 24.20
N GLN A 42 18.54 -5.54 25.02
CA GLN A 42 17.12 -5.64 25.38
C GLN A 42 16.60 -4.38 26.10
N SER A 43 17.39 -3.79 27.01
CA SER A 43 16.98 -2.63 27.80
C SER A 43 16.80 -1.36 26.96
N SER A 44 17.59 -1.18 25.92
CA SER A 44 17.54 -0.03 25.00
C SER A 44 16.84 -0.34 23.67
N PHE A 45 16.28 -1.56 23.51
CA PHE A 45 15.83 -2.06 22.22
C PHE A 45 14.74 -1.20 21.59
N PHE A 46 13.66 -0.94 22.33
CA PHE A 46 12.50 -0.23 21.81
C PHE A 46 12.77 1.27 21.58
N GLU A 47 13.67 1.85 22.36
CA GLU A 47 14.16 3.22 22.16
C GLU A 47 14.93 3.31 20.84
N ARG A 48 15.94 2.45 20.66
CA ARG A 48 16.72 2.38 19.41
C ARG A 48 15.86 2.00 18.20
N LEU A 49 14.83 1.18 18.40
CA LEU A 49 13.90 0.81 17.34
C LEU A 49 12.98 1.98 16.97
N ALA A 50 12.57 2.82 17.93
CA ALA A 50 11.76 4.01 17.69
C ALA A 50 12.56 5.12 16.96
N GLU A 51 13.87 5.17 17.16
CA GLU A 51 14.78 6.06 16.41
C GLU A 51 14.92 5.67 14.93
N LEU A 52 14.52 4.45 14.55
CA LEU A 52 14.54 4.01 13.16
C LEU A 52 13.46 4.74 12.36
N THR A 53 13.88 5.81 11.71
CA THR A 53 13.07 6.49 10.70
C THR A 53 13.36 5.88 9.33
N LEU A 54 12.33 5.33 8.70
CA LEU A 54 12.41 4.93 7.29
C LEU A 54 12.27 6.19 6.43
N PHE A 55 13.29 6.52 5.64
CA PHE A 55 13.27 7.71 4.79
C PHE A 55 12.19 7.62 3.71
N GLY A 56 11.41 8.69 3.51
CA GLY A 56 10.52 8.84 2.34
C GLY A 56 9.21 8.05 2.40
N THR A 57 8.79 7.63 3.58
CA THR A 57 7.63 6.78 3.81
C THR A 57 6.27 7.48 3.77
N ASN A 58 6.26 8.82 3.74
CA ASN A 58 5.02 9.59 3.72
C ASN A 58 4.21 9.48 2.42
N ASN A 59 4.65 8.75 1.38
CA ASN A 59 3.88 8.67 0.12
C ASN A 59 4.04 7.38 -0.70
N CYS A 60 4.58 6.30 -0.13
CA CYS A 60 4.48 5.00 -0.81
C CYS A 60 3.16 4.35 -0.43
N SER A 61 2.06 4.92 -0.94
CA SER A 61 0.83 4.18 -1.02
C SER A 61 1.13 2.95 -1.86
N VAL A 62 1.29 1.82 -1.18
CA VAL A 62 0.76 0.56 -1.68
C VAL A 62 -0.72 0.81 -1.90
N GLU A 63 -1.05 1.38 -3.03
CA GLU A 63 -2.39 1.35 -3.55
C GLU A 63 -2.20 1.50 -5.04
N THR A 64 -2.49 0.39 -5.69
CA THR A 64 -2.86 0.21 -7.09
C THR A 64 -3.82 1.29 -7.63
N HIS A 65 -4.25 2.25 -6.79
CA HIS A 65 -5.05 3.45 -7.06
C HIS A 65 -4.45 4.70 -6.38
N SER A 66 -3.37 5.27 -6.93
CA SER A 66 -2.94 6.60 -6.46
C SER A 66 -4.06 7.63 -6.65
N SER A 67 -4.21 8.59 -5.72
CA SER A 67 -5.19 9.69 -5.84
C SER A 67 -5.07 10.44 -7.18
N ARG A 68 -3.89 10.43 -7.79
CA ARG A 68 -3.60 10.93 -9.13
C ARG A 68 -4.22 10.05 -10.23
N ILE A 69 -4.10 8.72 -10.16
CA ILE A 69 -4.78 7.79 -11.09
C ILE A 69 -6.30 7.98 -11.00
N ARG A 70 -6.86 8.08 -9.78
CA ARG A 70 -8.30 8.31 -9.59
C ARG A 70 -8.78 9.65 -10.18
N LYS A 71 -7.96 10.71 -10.07
CA LYS A 71 -8.27 12.02 -10.71
C LYS A 71 -8.21 11.92 -12.24
N LEU A 72 -7.27 11.15 -12.78
CA LEU A 72 -7.17 10.91 -14.22
C LEU A 72 -8.33 10.05 -14.74
N GLU A 73 -8.77 9.04 -14.00
CA GLU A 73 -9.96 8.24 -14.33
C GLU A 73 -11.22 9.13 -14.40
N LYS A 74 -11.42 9.99 -13.39
CA LYS A 74 -12.51 10.98 -13.40
C LYS A 74 -12.44 11.95 -14.58
N LEU A 75 -11.23 12.32 -15.00
CA LEU A 75 -11.01 13.19 -16.15
C LEU A 75 -11.41 12.48 -17.46
N ALA A 76 -10.96 11.23 -17.64
CA ALA A 76 -11.36 10.41 -18.78
C ALA A 76 -12.88 10.20 -18.84
N ASP A 77 -13.51 9.90 -17.69
CA ASP A 77 -14.97 9.79 -17.59
C ASP A 77 -15.68 11.08 -18.00
N SER A 78 -15.17 12.23 -17.57
CA SER A 78 -15.73 13.54 -17.94
C SER A 78 -15.66 13.78 -19.44
N TYR A 79 -14.53 13.47 -20.08
CA TYR A 79 -14.42 13.56 -21.55
C TYR A 79 -15.38 12.61 -22.27
N ARG A 80 -15.55 11.37 -21.80
CA ARG A 80 -16.52 10.42 -22.36
C ARG A 80 -17.95 10.92 -22.20
N ARG A 81 -18.31 11.51 -21.05
CA ARG A 81 -19.64 12.09 -20.81
C ARG A 81 -19.93 13.22 -21.79
N VAL A 82 -19.00 14.17 -21.97
CA VAL A 82 -19.17 15.26 -22.94
C VAL A 82 -19.33 14.71 -24.37
N ALA A 83 -18.48 13.76 -24.78
CA ALA A 83 -18.58 13.15 -26.11
C ALA A 83 -19.92 12.43 -26.33
N ASN A 84 -20.46 11.79 -25.28
CA ASN A 84 -21.75 11.11 -25.32
C ASN A 84 -22.92 12.10 -25.35
N SER A 85 -22.85 13.18 -24.57
CA SER A 85 -23.84 14.25 -24.60
C SER A 85 -23.96 14.88 -25.98
N ILE A 86 -22.83 15.15 -26.64
CA ILE A 86 -22.82 15.64 -28.04
C ILE A 86 -23.42 14.58 -28.97
N ALA A 87 -23.10 13.30 -28.77
CA ALA A 87 -23.61 12.22 -29.61
C ALA A 87 -25.12 11.96 -29.48
N LEU A 88 -25.76 12.46 -28.43
CA LEU A 88 -27.21 12.35 -28.21
C LEU A 88 -28.01 13.46 -28.89
N LEU A 89 -27.35 14.53 -29.36
CA LEU A 89 -28.00 15.60 -30.09
C LEU A 89 -28.54 15.07 -31.43
N SER A 90 -29.69 15.60 -31.85
CA SER A 90 -30.17 15.38 -33.21
C SER A 90 -29.32 16.19 -34.20
N GLU A 91 -29.30 15.78 -35.46
CA GLU A 91 -28.55 16.49 -36.52
C GLU A 91 -29.02 17.96 -36.66
N ILE A 92 -30.30 18.23 -36.42
CA ILE A 92 -30.88 19.57 -36.44
C ILE A 92 -30.39 20.39 -35.23
N ASP A 93 -30.35 19.80 -34.04
CA ASP A 93 -29.86 20.48 -32.83
C ASP A 93 -28.36 20.77 -32.93
N GLU A 94 -27.57 19.84 -33.49
CA GLU A 94 -26.14 20.02 -33.71
C GLU A 94 -25.87 21.23 -34.62
N LEU A 95 -26.58 21.32 -35.75
CA LEU A 95 -26.47 22.46 -36.69
C LEU A 95 -26.90 23.78 -36.07
N LEU A 96 -28.00 23.79 -35.30
CA LEU A 96 -28.48 25.00 -34.63
C LEU A 96 -27.48 25.49 -33.57
N LEU A 97 -26.88 24.59 -32.80
CA LEU A 97 -25.92 24.94 -31.76
C LEU A 97 -24.60 25.44 -32.35
N ASP A 98 -24.09 24.80 -33.41
CA ASP A 98 -22.88 25.24 -34.10
C ASP A 98 -23.05 26.65 -34.70
N ASP A 99 -24.21 26.95 -35.28
CA ASP A 99 -24.52 28.28 -35.84
C ASP A 99 -24.76 29.34 -34.76
N ALA A 100 -25.51 28.99 -33.70
CA ALA A 100 -25.90 29.94 -32.65
C ALA A 100 -24.77 30.35 -31.71
N PHE A 101 -23.84 29.44 -31.39
CA PHE A 101 -22.82 29.67 -30.37
C PHE A 101 -21.44 30.03 -30.91
N GLN A 102 -21.26 30.08 -32.24
CA GLN A 102 -19.98 30.43 -32.90
C GLN A 102 -18.78 29.72 -32.25
N HIS A 103 -18.89 28.42 -32.07
CA HIS A 103 -17.81 27.66 -31.45
C HIS A 103 -16.51 27.81 -32.25
N SER A 104 -15.37 27.87 -31.56
CA SER A 104 -14.05 27.86 -32.21
C SER A 104 -13.74 26.53 -32.92
N MET A 105 -14.56 25.50 -32.66
CA MET A 105 -14.46 24.17 -33.22
C MET A 105 -15.88 23.58 -33.33
N PRO A 106 -16.29 23.00 -34.47
CA PRO A 106 -17.59 22.36 -34.63
C PRO A 106 -17.83 21.22 -33.62
N LEU A 107 -19.07 21.01 -33.20
CA LEU A 107 -19.45 19.99 -32.21
C LEU A 107 -18.98 18.58 -32.59
N GLN A 108 -19.08 18.22 -33.87
CA GLN A 108 -18.59 16.93 -34.36
C GLN A 108 -17.08 16.75 -34.14
N GLN A 109 -16.30 17.82 -34.33
CA GLN A 109 -14.86 17.82 -34.13
C GLN A 109 -14.51 17.84 -32.64
N GLN A 110 -15.27 18.58 -31.82
CA GLN A 110 -15.13 18.53 -30.36
C GLN A 110 -15.39 17.12 -29.81
N LYS A 111 -16.44 16.43 -30.27
CA LYS A 111 -16.72 15.03 -29.90
C LYS A 111 -15.55 14.11 -30.22
N LYS A 112 -14.95 14.25 -31.41
CA LYS A 112 -13.78 13.45 -31.81
C LYS A 112 -12.59 13.74 -30.89
N LEU A 113 -12.33 15.01 -30.58
CA LEU A 113 -11.27 15.43 -29.66
C LEU A 113 -11.48 14.85 -28.26
N MET A 114 -12.71 14.93 -27.71
CA MET A 114 -13.02 14.40 -26.37
C MET A 114 -12.77 12.88 -26.30
N ARG A 115 -13.11 12.12 -27.35
CA ARG A 115 -12.79 10.69 -27.41
C ARG A 115 -11.29 10.42 -27.48
N GLN A 116 -10.54 11.22 -28.23
CA GLN A 116 -9.08 11.11 -28.31
C GLN A 116 -8.42 11.44 -26.96
N LEU A 117 -8.88 12.49 -26.28
CA LEU A 117 -8.38 12.87 -24.96
C LEU A 117 -8.67 11.79 -23.92
N ALA A 118 -9.86 11.19 -23.94
CA ALA A 118 -10.17 10.06 -23.07
C ALA A 118 -9.21 8.87 -23.30
N ALA A 119 -8.96 8.51 -24.57
CA ALA A 119 -8.04 7.43 -24.92
C ALA A 119 -6.59 7.73 -24.50
N GLN A 120 -6.11 8.95 -24.70
CA GLN A 120 -4.77 9.36 -24.26
C GLN A 120 -4.61 9.31 -22.74
N VAL A 121 -5.66 9.70 -22.00
CA VAL A 121 -5.65 9.60 -20.53
C VAL A 121 -5.67 8.12 -20.11
N ASP A 122 -6.42 7.25 -20.77
CA ASP A 122 -6.42 5.81 -20.51
C ASP A 122 -5.06 5.16 -20.81
N GLU A 123 -4.39 5.54 -21.90
CA GLU A 123 -3.02 5.12 -22.21
C GLU A 123 -2.03 5.61 -21.15
N LEU A 124 -2.14 6.85 -20.71
CA LEU A 124 -1.31 7.40 -19.63
C LEU A 124 -1.56 6.64 -18.32
N ILE A 125 -2.81 6.34 -17.97
CA ILE A 125 -3.16 5.53 -16.80
C ILE A 125 -2.56 4.12 -16.95
N GLY A 126 -2.66 3.50 -18.13
CA GLY A 126 -2.08 2.20 -18.44
C GLY A 126 -0.55 2.19 -18.27
N GLY A 127 0.13 3.17 -18.87
CA GLY A 127 1.57 3.38 -18.71
C GLY A 127 1.95 3.66 -17.26
N MET A 128 1.20 4.51 -16.55
CA MET A 128 1.42 4.76 -15.13
C MET A 128 1.28 3.48 -14.30
N ARG A 129 0.24 2.67 -14.51
CA ARG A 129 0.06 1.38 -13.82
C ARG A 129 1.21 0.41 -14.10
N GLN A 130 1.76 0.42 -15.31
CA GLN A 130 2.93 -0.38 -15.71
C GLN A 130 4.26 0.15 -15.16
N THR A 131 4.40 1.47 -15.03
CA THR A 131 5.64 2.15 -14.61
C THR A 131 5.72 2.31 -13.08
N SER A 132 4.57 2.47 -12.42
CA SER A 132 4.45 2.76 -10.99
C SER A 132 4.69 1.55 -10.09
N THR A 133 4.90 0.35 -10.63
CA THR A 133 5.00 -0.88 -9.82
C THR A 133 6.35 -1.62 -9.88
N SER A 134 7.34 -1.25 -10.70
CA SER A 134 8.50 -2.16 -10.88
C SER A 134 9.90 -1.63 -10.61
N THR A 135 10.24 -0.38 -10.91
CA THR A 135 11.66 0.05 -10.83
C THR A 135 11.91 1.07 -9.73
N SER A 136 11.24 2.22 -9.74
CA SER A 136 11.42 3.25 -8.70
C SER A 136 10.94 2.79 -7.33
N GLU A 137 9.75 2.21 -7.24
CA GLU A 137 9.22 1.59 -6.02
C GLU A 137 10.14 0.48 -5.53
N ARG A 138 10.66 -0.36 -6.44
CA ARG A 138 11.60 -1.43 -6.10
C ARG A 138 12.95 -0.89 -5.61
N ILE A 139 13.48 0.16 -6.23
CA ILE A 139 14.72 0.83 -5.78
C ILE A 139 14.50 1.43 -4.39
N LEU A 140 13.36 2.06 -4.14
CA LEU A 140 13.04 2.62 -2.84
C LEU A 140 12.88 1.51 -1.77
N LEU A 141 12.14 0.45 -2.08
CA LEU A 141 11.99 -0.72 -1.21
C LEU A 141 13.35 -1.38 -0.92
N ARG A 142 14.25 -1.43 -1.91
CA ARG A 142 15.63 -1.91 -1.74
C ARG A 142 16.43 -1.03 -0.79
N LEU A 143 16.41 0.29 -0.98
CA LEU A 143 17.15 1.24 -0.15
C LEU A 143 16.62 1.25 1.29
N GLN A 144 15.30 1.38 1.45
CA GLN A 144 14.64 1.38 2.75
C GLN A 144 14.82 0.03 3.46
N GLY A 145 14.57 -1.07 2.74
CA GLY A 145 14.73 -2.41 3.27
C GLY A 145 16.17 -2.70 3.67
N ALA A 146 17.16 -2.35 2.85
CA ALA A 146 18.57 -2.56 3.18
C ALA A 146 19.02 -1.73 4.39
N SER A 147 18.56 -0.48 4.48
CA SER A 147 18.81 0.39 5.64
C SER A 147 18.22 -0.21 6.92
N LEU A 148 16.95 -0.64 6.86
CA LEU A 148 16.25 -1.28 7.97
C LEU A 148 16.96 -2.55 8.41
N LEU A 149 17.31 -3.44 7.49
CA LEU A 149 17.99 -4.70 7.79
C LEU A 149 19.37 -4.47 8.41
N LYS A 150 20.14 -3.47 7.94
CA LYS A 150 21.42 -3.09 8.55
C LYS A 150 21.23 -2.64 10.00
N GLN A 151 20.20 -1.84 10.27
CA GLN A 151 19.89 -1.36 11.61
C GLN A 151 19.42 -2.50 12.53
N LEU A 152 18.52 -3.36 12.05
CA LEU A 152 18.09 -4.56 12.78
C LEU A 152 19.26 -5.51 13.06
N GLY A 153 20.19 -5.66 12.12
CA GLY A 153 21.43 -6.42 12.31
C GLY A 153 22.32 -5.86 13.42
N LYS A 154 22.43 -4.52 13.53
CA LYS A 154 23.15 -3.87 14.66
C LYS A 154 22.47 -4.15 16.01
N LEU A 155 21.16 -4.35 16.02
CA LEU A 155 20.39 -4.74 17.20
C LEU A 155 20.41 -6.26 17.46
N GLY A 156 21.19 -7.03 16.70
CA GLY A 156 21.30 -8.49 16.84
C GLY A 156 20.09 -9.26 16.31
N VAL A 157 19.15 -8.60 15.61
CA VAL A 157 17.97 -9.25 15.05
C VAL A 157 18.35 -9.97 13.76
N ALA A 158 18.25 -11.31 13.77
CA ALA A 158 18.48 -12.11 12.58
C ALA A 158 17.42 -11.81 11.50
N CYS A 159 17.88 -11.59 10.27
CA CYS A 159 17.03 -11.29 9.11
C CYS A 159 16.39 -12.56 8.54
N LYS A 160 15.77 -13.39 9.39
CA LYS A 160 15.02 -14.58 8.94
C LYS A 160 13.62 -14.14 8.52
N ILE A 161 13.29 -14.28 7.25
CA ILE A 161 11.94 -14.05 6.72
C ILE A 161 11.25 -15.42 6.62
N ASN A 162 10.89 -16.02 7.76
CA ASN A 162 10.12 -17.27 7.74
C ASN A 162 8.67 -16.99 7.31
N ASN A 163 8.22 -17.73 6.29
CA ASN A 163 6.87 -17.68 5.73
C ASN A 163 6.01 -18.81 6.30
N ASP A 164 5.63 -18.73 7.57
CA ASP A 164 4.60 -19.63 8.09
C ASP A 164 3.21 -19.03 7.90
N PHE A 165 2.94 -18.51 6.70
CA PHE A 165 1.57 -18.41 6.22
C PHE A 165 1.19 -19.82 5.80
N GLN A 166 0.36 -20.48 6.60
CA GLN A 166 -0.52 -21.49 6.03
C GLN A 166 -1.24 -20.79 4.87
N LYS A 167 -0.95 -21.22 3.64
CA LYS A 167 -1.78 -20.86 2.49
C LYS A 167 -3.20 -21.23 2.92
N ILE A 168 -4.03 -20.23 3.23
CA ILE A 168 -5.46 -20.44 3.21
C ILE A 168 -5.72 -20.87 1.76
N THR A 169 -5.95 -22.16 1.57
CA THR A 169 -6.48 -22.69 0.33
C THR A 169 -7.66 -21.81 -0.02
N GLN A 170 -7.61 -21.18 -1.19
CA GLN A 170 -8.76 -20.56 -1.81
C GLN A 170 -9.81 -21.64 -2.01
N THR A 171 -10.59 -21.86 -0.98
CA THR A 171 -11.81 -22.66 -1.00
C THR A 171 -12.85 -21.79 -0.32
N ASP A 172 -13.71 -21.25 -1.17
CA ASP A 172 -15.04 -20.72 -0.90
C ASP A 172 -15.16 -19.46 -0.02
N ALA A 173 -15.14 -18.32 -0.70
CA ALA A 173 -16.08 -17.22 -0.44
C ALA A 173 -16.15 -16.30 -1.66
N VAL A 174 -16.74 -16.80 -2.75
CA VAL A 174 -17.60 -15.94 -3.56
C VAL A 174 -18.82 -15.71 -2.67
N LEU A 175 -19.00 -14.50 -2.14
CA LEU A 175 -20.30 -13.85 -1.84
C LEU A 175 -20.12 -12.54 -1.06
N SER A 176 -20.98 -11.59 -1.41
CA SER A 176 -21.22 -10.23 -0.89
C SER A 176 -20.24 -9.15 -1.37
N GLU A 177 -20.53 -8.45 -2.47
CA GLU A 177 -21.58 -7.40 -2.60
C GLU A 177 -21.55 -6.37 -1.47
N GLU A 178 -21.21 -5.14 -1.89
CA GLU A 178 -21.76 -3.86 -1.44
C GLU A 178 -22.35 -3.82 -0.02
N THR A 179 -21.54 -3.38 0.95
CA THR A 179 -22.07 -2.76 2.18
C THR A 179 -21.05 -1.78 2.75
N GLU A 180 -21.49 -0.51 2.82
CA GLU A 180 -21.30 0.43 3.92
C GLU A 180 -19.94 0.47 4.63
N GLN A 181 -19.18 1.55 4.41
CA GLN A 181 -18.01 1.97 5.19
C GLN A 181 -17.06 0.82 5.57
N ALA A 182 -16.21 0.38 4.63
CA ALA A 182 -15.14 -0.58 4.89
C ALA A 182 -14.32 -0.14 6.11
N GLN A 183 -14.64 -0.70 7.28
CA GLN A 183 -13.85 -0.49 8.49
C GLN A 183 -12.48 -1.07 8.20
N ARG A 184 -11.47 -0.20 8.18
CA ARG A 184 -10.08 -0.64 8.10
C ARG A 184 -9.76 -1.35 9.41
N PHE A 185 -9.14 -2.52 9.30
CA PHE A 185 -8.70 -3.31 10.45
C PHE A 185 -7.17 -3.37 10.47
N LEU A 186 -6.60 -3.40 11.67
CA LEU A 186 -5.16 -3.57 11.86
C LEU A 186 -4.74 -5.03 11.60
N PRO A 187 -3.46 -5.28 11.27
CA PRO A 187 -2.95 -6.62 11.00
C PRO A 187 -3.17 -7.60 12.15
N ASP A 188 -3.47 -8.84 11.82
CA ASP A 188 -3.57 -9.91 12.80
C ASP A 188 -2.18 -10.30 13.35
N LEU A 189 -2.06 -10.28 14.67
CA LEU A 189 -0.87 -10.67 15.43
C LEU A 189 -0.99 -12.09 16.01
N SER A 190 -1.94 -12.93 15.61
CA SER A 190 -2.02 -14.32 16.08
C SER A 190 -0.91 -15.20 15.48
N GLN A 191 -0.51 -14.93 14.23
CA GLN A 191 0.37 -15.82 13.46
C GLN A 191 1.83 -15.80 13.92
N SER A 192 2.53 -16.93 13.80
CA SER A 192 3.97 -17.01 14.05
C SER A 192 4.71 -16.12 13.03
N MET A 193 5.31 -15.04 13.53
CA MET A 193 6.08 -14.09 12.73
C MET A 193 7.50 -14.02 13.26
N ALA A 194 8.48 -13.94 12.34
CA ALA A 194 9.86 -13.72 12.72
C ALA A 194 10.05 -12.36 13.39
N LEU A 195 11.04 -12.27 14.29
CA LEU A 195 11.35 -11.04 15.02
C LEU A 195 11.54 -9.83 14.10
N ALA A 196 12.25 -10.00 12.97
CA ALA A 196 12.46 -8.94 11.99
C ALA A 196 11.14 -8.38 11.43
N MET A 197 10.13 -9.23 11.24
CA MET A 197 8.81 -8.83 10.75
C MET A 197 8.05 -7.99 11.79
N LEU A 198 8.05 -8.44 13.05
CA LEU A 198 7.42 -7.72 14.15
C LEU A 198 8.08 -6.35 14.38
N CYS A 199 9.41 -6.29 14.33
CA CYS A 199 10.16 -5.04 14.42
C CYS A 199 9.84 -4.10 13.25
N THR A 200 9.74 -4.63 12.03
CA THR A 200 9.37 -3.85 10.84
C THR A 200 7.98 -3.26 10.97
N MET A 201 7.00 -4.07 11.40
CA MET A 201 5.64 -3.61 11.67
C MET A 201 5.62 -2.48 12.70
N LEU A 202 6.40 -2.60 13.78
CA LEU A 202 6.44 -1.59 14.84
C LEU A 202 7.09 -0.28 14.36
N VAL A 203 8.15 -0.37 13.55
CA VAL A 203 8.81 0.80 12.94
C VAL A 203 7.84 1.54 12.00
N LEU A 204 7.18 0.81 11.10
CA LEU A 204 6.18 1.39 10.19
C LEU A 204 5.04 2.02 10.98
N PHE A 205 4.51 1.32 11.98
CA PHE A 205 3.43 1.80 12.83
C PHE A 205 3.79 3.11 13.55
N ASN A 206 4.96 3.15 14.22
CA ASN A 206 5.41 4.35 14.94
C ASN A 206 5.65 5.54 14.01
N SER A 207 5.98 5.29 12.74
CA SER A 207 6.12 6.35 11.73
C SER A 207 4.80 6.86 11.15
N GLY A 208 3.65 6.39 11.67
CA GLY A 208 2.31 6.80 11.22
C GLY A 208 1.90 6.16 9.89
N GLN A 209 2.57 5.08 9.47
CA GLN A 209 2.23 4.39 8.23
C GLN A 209 1.18 3.30 8.44
N VAL A 210 0.42 3.04 7.37
CA VAL A 210 -0.43 1.85 7.29
C VAL A 210 0.45 0.61 7.31
N VAL A 211 0.24 -0.25 8.29
CA VAL A 211 0.97 -1.50 8.43
C VAL A 211 0.22 -2.59 7.68
N GLU A 212 0.85 -3.13 6.65
CA GLU A 212 0.38 -4.32 5.95
C GLU A 212 1.45 -5.41 5.96
N TRP A 213 1.02 -6.66 6.17
CA TRP A 213 1.94 -7.79 6.15
C TRP A 213 2.65 -7.94 4.81
N SER A 214 1.91 -7.84 3.71
CA SER A 214 2.43 -7.93 2.35
C SER A 214 3.54 -6.91 2.10
N TYR A 215 3.35 -5.69 2.59
CA TYR A 215 4.32 -4.60 2.48
C TYR A 215 5.57 -4.85 3.32
N CYS A 216 5.42 -5.19 4.60
CA CYS A 216 6.54 -5.50 5.49
C CYS A 216 7.42 -6.62 4.89
N ARG A 217 6.78 -7.66 4.34
CA ARG A 217 7.47 -8.77 3.70
C ARG A 217 8.21 -8.32 2.44
N ARG A 218 7.56 -7.53 1.58
CA ARG A 218 8.18 -7.02 0.34
C ARG A 218 9.37 -6.12 0.65
N LEU A 219 9.27 -5.28 1.67
CA LEU A 219 10.34 -4.41 2.16
C LEU A 219 11.56 -5.22 2.61
N LEU A 220 11.37 -6.25 3.45
CA LEU A 220 12.45 -7.11 3.92
C LEU A 220 13.09 -7.91 2.77
N LEU A 221 12.29 -8.46 1.85
CA LEU A 221 12.80 -9.24 0.72
C LEU A 221 13.60 -8.40 -0.28
N GLU A 222 13.12 -7.21 -0.63
CA GLU A 222 13.86 -6.32 -1.53
C GLU A 222 15.11 -5.77 -0.84
N GLY A 223 15.04 -5.46 0.46
CA GLY A 223 16.21 -5.08 1.25
C GLY A 223 17.29 -6.16 1.27
N GLU A 224 16.91 -7.42 1.46
CA GLU A 224 17.84 -8.54 1.49
C GLU A 224 18.51 -8.73 0.13
N LYS A 225 17.76 -8.63 -0.98
CA LYS A 225 18.32 -8.66 -2.33
C LYS A 225 19.37 -7.57 -2.54
N ALA A 226 19.09 -6.35 -2.08
CA ALA A 226 20.02 -5.23 -2.20
C ALA A 226 21.29 -5.43 -1.37
N LEU A 227 21.19 -6.00 -0.17
CA LEU A 227 22.38 -6.31 0.65
C LEU A 227 23.26 -7.38 0.02
N ARG A 228 22.66 -8.42 -0.59
CA ARG A 228 23.41 -9.46 -1.31
C ARG A 228 24.13 -8.89 -2.53
N GLN A 229 23.43 -8.08 -3.34
CA GLN A 229 24.01 -7.43 -4.52
C GLN A 229 25.14 -6.44 -4.21
N ALA A 230 25.22 -5.91 -2.98
CA ALA A 230 26.30 -5.03 -2.57
C ALA A 230 27.50 -5.77 -1.95
N ALA A 231 27.40 -7.08 -1.73
CA ALA A 231 28.45 -7.93 -1.18
C ALA A 231 29.21 -8.73 -2.27
N ASP A 232 28.64 -8.82 -3.47
CA ASP A 232 29.26 -9.35 -4.70
C ASP A 232 30.05 -8.25 -5.43
#